data_AF-A0A256WCG5-F1
#
_entry.id   AF-A0A256WCG5-F1
#
_cell.length_a   1.000
_cell.length_b   1.000
_cell.length_c   1.000
_cell.angle_alpha   90.00
_cell.angle_beta   90.00
_cell.angle_gamma   90.00
#
_symmetry.space_group_name_H-M   'P 1'
#
loop_
_entity.id
_entity.type
_entity.pdbx_description
1 polymer ?
#
loop_
_entity_poly.entity_id
_entity_poly.type
_entity_poly.pdbx_seq_one_letter_code
_entity_poly.pdbx_strand_id
1 'polypeptide(L)'
;MKKFKPVKSDFYIGHEINDKYKLNIPMGKNKLYAVITGDIAGSSRLQGGQREKLLKELKASFLIMEEILGNDVMAYPFEIFRGDSFQGVIQIPELSLKASIIIRAKVRSIFKTTLKDAFDARIAIGVGGISLLPDSSGGEGDGEAYRNSGLELDMMKKESRLLVVKTPWEEINQELNVECALLDTIILRWSVQQMEVVLEHLTGKTQEQIAENLKISQPGVRKRIQSAHVNEIELMLARFEQLIKKKLI
;
A
#
# COMPACT_ATOMS: atom_id res chain seq x y z
N MET A 1 -50.80 25.48 13.39
CA MET A 1 -50.84 24.04 13.01
C MET A 1 -51.04 23.92 11.50
N LYS A 2 -49.98 23.63 10.72
CA LYS A 2 -50.08 23.26 9.30
C LYS A 2 -49.70 21.79 9.17
N LYS A 3 -50.57 21.03 8.51
CA LYS A 3 -50.56 19.56 8.40
C LYS A 3 -49.36 19.06 7.58
N PHE A 4 -48.61 18.10 8.12
CA PHE A 4 -47.66 17.27 7.40
C PHE A 4 -48.41 16.31 6.45
N LYS A 5 -47.92 16.17 5.22
CA LYS A 5 -48.16 15.00 4.35
C LYS A 5 -46.83 14.26 4.18
N PRO A 6 -46.80 12.92 4.24
CA PRO A 6 -45.56 12.17 4.12
C PRO A 6 -45.18 12.04 2.64
N VAL A 7 -43.91 12.27 2.32
CA VAL A 7 -43.33 11.92 1.01
C VAL A 7 -42.51 10.63 1.20
N LYS A 8 -42.75 9.69 0.28
CA LYS A 8 -42.24 8.33 0.24
C LYS A 8 -40.72 8.27 0.36
N SER A 9 -40.22 7.33 1.17
CA SER A 9 -38.81 6.94 1.21
C SER A 9 -38.58 5.84 0.17
N ASP A 10 -38.11 6.22 -1.01
CA ASP A 10 -37.55 5.27 -1.96
C ASP A 10 -36.05 5.11 -1.63
N PHE A 11 -35.72 3.94 -1.11
CA PHE A 11 -34.37 3.39 -1.05
C PHE A 11 -33.86 3.22 -2.48
N TYR A 12 -32.87 4.00 -2.92
CA TYR A 12 -31.89 3.54 -3.91
C TYR A 12 -30.54 4.21 -3.66
N ILE A 13 -29.52 3.35 -3.62
CA ILE A 13 -28.11 3.60 -3.40
C ILE A 13 -27.54 4.24 -4.66
N GLY A 14 -26.93 5.41 -4.51
CA GLY A 14 -26.08 6.03 -5.52
C GLY A 14 -24.88 6.64 -4.81
N HIS A 15 -23.77 5.90 -4.74
CA HIS A 15 -22.49 6.50 -4.39
C HIS A 15 -22.07 7.38 -5.58
N GLU A 16 -22.18 8.70 -5.44
CA GLU A 16 -21.52 9.65 -6.33
C GLU A 16 -20.00 9.44 -6.20
N ILE A 17 -19.38 8.88 -7.24
CA ILE A 17 -17.93 8.86 -7.38
C ILE A 17 -17.49 10.30 -7.64
N ASN A 18 -16.62 10.79 -6.78
CA ASN A 18 -16.04 12.13 -6.82
C ASN A 18 -15.35 12.37 -8.17
N ASP A 19 -15.74 13.42 -8.90
CA ASP A 19 -15.24 13.78 -10.25
C ASP A 19 -13.71 14.01 -10.32
N LYS A 20 -13.01 13.95 -9.18
CA LYS A 20 -11.55 14.09 -9.07
C LYS A 20 -10.75 12.99 -9.79
N TYR A 21 -11.35 11.85 -10.12
CA TYR A 21 -10.67 10.74 -10.81
C TYR A 21 -10.99 10.64 -12.31
N LYS A 22 -11.81 11.55 -12.86
CA LYS A 22 -12.09 11.60 -14.30
C LYS A 22 -10.95 12.27 -15.06
N LEU A 23 -9.95 11.48 -15.43
CA LEU A 23 -8.99 11.85 -16.47
C LEU A 23 -9.29 11.03 -17.73
N ASN A 24 -9.70 11.70 -18.81
CA ASN A 24 -9.65 11.16 -20.16
C ASN A 24 -8.17 11.04 -20.57
N ILE A 25 -7.52 9.96 -20.16
CA ILE A 25 -6.13 9.68 -20.54
C ILE A 25 -6.16 9.01 -21.92
N PRO A 26 -5.57 9.61 -22.96
CA PRO A 26 -5.40 8.91 -24.22
C PRO A 26 -4.57 7.65 -23.97
N MET A 27 -5.11 6.48 -24.32
CA MET A 27 -4.41 5.19 -24.25
C MET A 27 -3.21 5.20 -25.21
N GLY A 28 -2.11 5.81 -24.77
CA GLY A 28 -0.82 5.70 -25.41
C GLY A 28 -0.30 4.28 -25.20
N LYS A 29 -0.04 3.57 -26.30
CA LYS A 29 0.76 2.34 -26.29
C LYS A 29 2.09 2.66 -25.59
N ASN A 30 2.26 2.22 -24.33
CA ASN A 30 3.46 2.26 -23.46
C ASN A 30 3.33 2.99 -22.09
N LYS A 31 2.16 3.46 -21.63
CA LYS A 31 2.07 3.91 -20.22
C LYS A 31 2.11 2.71 -19.27
N LEU A 32 3.06 2.71 -18.34
CA LEU A 32 3.15 1.73 -17.26
C LEU A 32 2.35 2.17 -16.04
N TYR A 33 1.83 1.19 -15.33
CA TYR A 33 1.17 1.34 -14.04
C TYR A 33 1.72 0.29 -13.07
N ALA A 34 1.42 0.47 -11.79
CA ALA A 34 1.58 -0.56 -10.79
C ALA A 34 0.23 -0.90 -10.17
N VAL A 35 -0.14 -2.18 -10.18
CA VAL A 35 -1.27 -2.70 -9.41
C VAL A 35 -0.70 -3.31 -8.14
N ILE A 36 -1.22 -2.87 -7.00
CA ILE A 36 -0.88 -3.43 -5.69
C ILE A 36 -2.08 -4.25 -5.25
N THR A 37 -1.91 -5.56 -5.07
CA THR A 37 -2.94 -6.45 -4.54
C THR A 37 -2.40 -7.11 -3.26
N GLY A 38 -3.22 -7.21 -2.22
CA GLY A 38 -2.76 -7.79 -0.95
C GLY A 38 -3.86 -8.39 -0.08
N ASP A 39 -3.43 -9.13 0.94
CA ASP A 39 -4.27 -9.64 2.04
C ASP A 39 -3.57 -9.46 3.40
N ILE A 40 -4.28 -9.61 4.52
CA ILE A 40 -3.67 -9.51 5.85
C ILE A 40 -3.28 -10.91 6.33
N ALA A 41 -1.97 -11.13 6.45
CA ALA A 41 -1.41 -12.42 6.82
C ALA A 41 -1.85 -12.83 8.23
N GLY A 42 -2.55 -13.97 8.30
CA GLY A 42 -3.02 -14.54 9.57
C GLY A 42 -4.27 -13.88 10.15
N SER A 43 -4.98 -13.04 9.38
CA SER A 43 -6.22 -12.36 9.80
C SER A 43 -7.36 -13.31 10.22
N SER A 44 -7.29 -14.59 9.84
CA SER A 44 -8.19 -15.64 10.33
C SER A 44 -8.13 -15.84 11.85
N ARG A 45 -7.06 -15.38 12.52
CA ARG A 45 -6.92 -15.40 13.98
C ARG A 45 -7.70 -14.30 14.70
N LEU A 46 -8.24 -13.32 13.98
CA LEU A 46 -8.96 -12.18 14.58
C LEU A 46 -10.27 -12.65 15.21
N GLN A 47 -10.59 -12.12 16.40
CA GLN A 47 -11.80 -12.45 17.15
C GLN A 47 -12.57 -11.18 17.54
N GLY A 48 -13.90 -11.31 17.61
CA GLY A 48 -14.79 -10.21 18.02
C GLY A 48 -14.60 -8.93 17.20
N GLY A 49 -14.58 -7.77 17.87
CA GLY A 49 -14.43 -6.45 17.23
C GLY A 49 -13.06 -6.18 16.59
N GLN A 50 -12.09 -7.11 16.69
CA GLN A 50 -10.77 -6.92 16.08
C GLN A 50 -10.84 -6.85 14.55
N ARG A 51 -11.77 -7.59 13.92
CA ARG A 51 -11.93 -7.56 12.47
C ARG A 51 -12.39 -6.19 11.98
N GLU A 52 -13.40 -5.61 12.62
CA GLU A 52 -13.88 -4.27 12.30
C GLU A 52 -12.78 -3.23 12.49
N LYS A 53 -12.03 -3.31 13.59
CA LYS A 53 -10.87 -2.44 13.84
C LYS A 53 -9.83 -2.58 12.73
N LEU A 54 -9.45 -3.80 12.34
CA LEU A 54 -8.49 -4.03 11.26
C LEU A 54 -8.95 -3.35 9.97
N LEU A 55 -10.20 -3.55 9.55
CA LEU A 55 -10.71 -2.97 8.30
C LEU A 55 -10.73 -1.44 8.35
N LYS A 56 -11.09 -0.85 9.49
CA LYS A 56 -11.05 0.60 9.70
C LYS A 56 -9.62 1.15 9.57
N GLU A 57 -8.67 0.53 10.26
CA GLU A 57 -7.28 0.98 10.28
C GLU A 57 -6.56 0.70 8.95
N LEU A 58 -6.94 -0.37 8.24
CA LEU A 58 -6.46 -0.66 6.89
C LEU A 58 -6.91 0.44 5.91
N LYS A 59 -8.17 0.86 5.95
CA LYS A 59 -8.65 2.03 5.18
C LYS A 59 -7.88 3.30 5.53
N ALA A 60 -7.64 3.55 6.82
CA ALA A 60 -6.84 4.69 7.25
C ALA A 60 -5.39 4.63 6.73
N SER A 61 -4.81 3.42 6.59
CA SER A 61 -3.48 3.26 6.01
C SER A 61 -3.41 3.70 4.55
N PHE A 62 -4.47 3.47 3.77
CA PHE A 62 -4.55 3.92 2.38
C PHE A 62 -4.59 5.44 2.28
N LEU A 63 -5.38 6.09 3.15
CA LEU A 63 -5.46 7.55 3.19
C LEU A 63 -4.11 8.19 3.58
N ILE A 64 -3.41 7.64 4.57
CA ILE A 64 -2.07 8.10 4.96
C ILE A 64 -1.07 7.89 3.82
N MET A 65 -1.15 6.75 3.14
CA MET A 65 -0.29 6.47 1.99
C MET A 65 -0.53 7.48 0.86
N GLU A 66 -1.78 7.79 0.53
CA GLU A 66 -2.13 8.82 -0.46
C GLU A 66 -1.65 10.21 -0.03
N GLU A 67 -1.77 10.57 1.24
CA GLU A 67 -1.24 11.83 1.79
C GLU A 67 0.28 11.93 1.62
N ILE A 68 1.01 10.84 1.91
CA ILE A 68 2.48 10.79 1.82
C ILE A 68 2.97 10.83 0.38
N LEU A 69 2.28 10.15 -0.53
CA LEU A 69 2.71 10.07 -1.93
C LEU A 69 2.18 11.23 -2.78
N GLY A 70 1.09 11.86 -2.37
CA GLY A 70 0.37 12.88 -3.12
C GLY A 70 -0.86 12.30 -3.81
N ASN A 71 -1.93 13.12 -3.85
CA ASN A 71 -3.25 12.70 -4.35
C ASN A 71 -3.27 12.29 -5.84
N ASP A 72 -2.30 12.75 -6.63
CA ASP A 72 -2.26 12.51 -8.07
C ASP A 72 -1.46 11.23 -8.42
N VAL A 73 -1.03 10.45 -7.43
CA VAL A 73 -0.29 9.20 -7.64
C VAL A 73 -1.20 8.04 -8.01
N MET A 74 -2.47 8.10 -7.61
CA MET A 74 -3.42 7.01 -7.81
C MET A 74 -4.10 7.14 -9.18
N ALA A 75 -4.06 6.06 -9.96
CA ALA A 75 -5.00 5.87 -11.08
C ALA A 75 -6.34 5.33 -10.57
N TYR A 76 -6.31 4.54 -9.50
CA TYR A 76 -7.50 4.03 -8.84
C TYR A 76 -7.22 3.84 -7.34
N PRO A 77 -8.05 4.39 -6.44
CA PRO A 77 -7.82 4.33 -4.99
C PRO A 77 -7.84 2.88 -4.47
N PHE A 78 -7.28 2.66 -3.29
CA PHE A 78 -7.34 1.33 -2.68
C PHE A 78 -8.74 0.98 -2.21
N GLU A 79 -9.22 -0.19 -2.64
CA GLU A 79 -10.47 -0.79 -2.19
C GLU A 79 -10.21 -2.09 -1.43
N ILE A 80 -11.05 -2.36 -0.43
CA ILE A 80 -11.08 -3.65 0.27
C ILE A 80 -12.21 -4.48 -0.34
N PHE A 81 -11.91 -5.72 -0.68
CA PHE A 81 -12.87 -6.71 -1.15
C PHE A 81 -12.64 -8.04 -0.46
N ARG A 82 -13.67 -8.91 -0.48
CA ARG A 82 -13.61 -10.29 0.01
C ARG A 82 -12.90 -10.43 1.37
N GLY A 83 -13.44 -9.77 2.39
CA GLY A 83 -12.88 -9.80 3.73
C GLY A 83 -11.86 -8.69 3.95
N ASP A 84 -10.58 -9.05 3.87
CA ASP A 84 -9.40 -8.19 4.14
C ASP A 84 -8.43 -8.14 2.96
N SER A 85 -8.84 -8.66 1.80
CA SER A 85 -8.09 -8.46 0.56
C SER A 85 -8.28 -7.03 0.08
N PHE A 86 -7.26 -6.46 -0.54
CA PHE A 86 -7.30 -5.10 -1.04
C PHE A 86 -6.54 -4.96 -2.35
N GLN A 87 -6.90 -3.93 -3.12
CA GLN A 87 -6.24 -3.60 -4.38
C GLN A 87 -6.29 -2.11 -4.66
N GLY A 88 -5.23 -1.57 -5.23
CA GLY A 88 -5.16 -0.20 -5.71
C GLY A 88 -4.29 -0.11 -6.96
N VAL A 89 -4.46 0.97 -7.74
CA VAL A 89 -3.71 1.20 -8.98
C VAL A 89 -2.96 2.52 -8.88
N ILE A 90 -1.65 2.45 -9.03
CA ILE A 90 -0.74 3.58 -9.00
C ILE A 90 -0.31 3.91 -10.42
N GLN A 91 -0.45 5.18 -10.83
CA GLN A 91 -0.05 5.65 -12.16
C GLN A 91 1.42 6.10 -12.24
N ILE A 92 2.10 6.20 -11.10
CA ILE A 92 3.54 6.48 -10.99
C ILE A 92 4.20 5.21 -10.41
N PRO A 93 4.47 4.18 -11.23
CA PRO A 93 4.81 2.83 -10.75
C PRO A 93 6.05 2.78 -9.86
N GLU A 94 7.01 3.70 -10.01
CA GLU A 94 8.19 3.83 -9.15
C GLU A 94 7.85 4.11 -7.66
N LEU A 95 6.65 4.62 -7.35
CA LEU A 95 6.23 4.89 -5.97
C LEU A 95 5.54 3.69 -5.30
N SER A 96 5.26 2.62 -6.05
CA SER A 96 4.49 1.47 -5.55
C SER A 96 5.17 0.70 -4.43
N LEU A 97 6.50 0.61 -4.42
CA LEU A 97 7.25 0.01 -3.33
C LEU A 97 7.11 0.83 -2.03
N LYS A 98 7.23 2.16 -2.13
CA LYS A 98 7.02 3.07 -0.97
C LYS A 98 5.61 2.94 -0.42
N ALA A 99 4.60 2.89 -1.29
CA ALA A 99 3.20 2.66 -0.91
C ALA A 99 3.05 1.37 -0.09
N SER A 100 3.65 0.28 -0.57
CA SER A 100 3.57 -1.04 0.05
C SER A 100 4.25 -1.08 1.43
N ILE A 101 5.39 -0.40 1.59
CA ILE A 101 6.07 -0.27 2.90
C ILE A 101 5.19 0.49 3.90
N ILE A 102 4.55 1.59 3.47
CA ILE A 102 3.66 2.38 4.33
C ILE A 102 2.47 1.52 4.80
N ILE A 103 1.82 0.80 3.89
CA ILE A 103 0.69 -0.07 4.22
C ILE A 103 1.13 -1.14 5.24
N ARG A 104 2.25 -1.82 5.01
CA ARG A 104 2.79 -2.83 5.94
C ARG A 104 3.12 -2.25 7.31
N ALA A 105 3.85 -1.14 7.34
CA ALA A 105 4.20 -0.46 8.59
C ALA A 105 2.94 -0.09 9.40
N LYS A 106 1.90 0.41 8.72
CA LYS A 106 0.66 0.77 9.38
C LYS A 106 -0.10 -0.46 9.89
N VAL A 107 -0.26 -1.50 9.07
CA VAL A 107 -0.95 -2.74 9.46
C VAL A 107 -0.30 -3.38 10.68
N ARG A 108 1.02 -3.48 10.70
CA ARG A 108 1.78 -4.01 11.83
C ARG A 108 1.63 -3.19 13.11
N SER A 109 1.30 -1.89 13.00
CA SER A 109 1.09 -1.01 14.15
C SER A 109 -0.32 -1.05 14.76
N ILE A 110 -1.31 -1.69 14.09
CA ILE A 110 -2.73 -1.65 14.49
C ILE A 110 -2.96 -2.25 15.88
N PHE A 111 -2.27 -3.34 16.18
CA PHE A 111 -2.40 -4.09 17.42
C PHE A 111 -1.08 -4.10 18.16
N LYS A 112 -1.12 -3.83 19.47
CA LYS A 112 0.05 -3.95 20.35
C LYS A 112 0.26 -5.43 20.68
N THR A 113 1.08 -6.10 19.88
CA THR A 113 1.42 -7.52 20.04
C THR A 113 2.92 -7.72 20.13
N THR A 114 3.36 -8.95 20.38
CA THR A 114 4.76 -9.31 20.15
C THR A 114 5.09 -9.22 18.65
N LEU A 115 6.38 -9.15 18.31
CA LEU A 115 6.82 -9.17 16.91
C LEU A 115 6.34 -10.41 16.14
N LYS A 116 6.26 -11.55 16.83
CA LYS A 116 5.81 -12.84 16.27
C LYS A 116 4.31 -12.86 15.99
N ASP A 117 3.54 -12.19 16.83
CA ASP A 117 2.07 -12.21 16.76
C ASP A 117 1.49 -11.03 15.97
N ALA A 118 2.34 -10.10 15.53
CA ALA A 118 1.94 -8.95 14.73
C ALA A 118 1.35 -9.40 13.38
N PHE A 119 0.20 -8.82 13.04
CA PHE A 119 -0.36 -8.94 11.70
C PHE A 119 0.47 -8.11 10.72
N ASP A 120 0.56 -8.56 9.49
CA ASP A 120 1.28 -7.86 8.42
C ASP A 120 0.47 -7.95 7.14
N ALA A 121 0.66 -6.99 6.23
CA ALA A 121 0.08 -7.08 4.91
C ALA A 121 0.99 -7.92 4.01
N ARG A 122 0.43 -8.95 3.39
CA ARG A 122 1.05 -9.63 2.26
C ARG A 122 0.69 -8.85 1.00
N ILE A 123 1.69 -8.39 0.27
CA ILE A 123 1.52 -7.50 -0.87
C ILE A 123 2.28 -8.02 -2.09
N ALA A 124 1.57 -8.13 -3.21
CA ALA A 124 2.14 -8.31 -4.53
C ALA A 124 2.00 -7.01 -5.33
N ILE A 125 3.11 -6.55 -5.91
CA ILE A 125 3.15 -5.41 -6.82
C ILE A 125 3.34 -5.95 -8.24
N GLY A 126 2.37 -5.73 -9.11
CA GLY A 126 2.47 -6.00 -10.54
C GLY A 126 2.71 -4.72 -11.31
N VAL A 127 3.86 -4.60 -11.98
CA VAL A 127 4.17 -3.50 -12.90
C VAL A 127 3.89 -3.96 -14.33
N GLY A 128 3.34 -3.08 -15.16
CA GLY A 128 3.09 -3.36 -16.57
C GLY A 128 2.09 -2.41 -17.20
N GLY A 129 1.71 -2.70 -18.44
CA GLY A 129 0.60 -2.00 -19.10
C GLY A 129 -0.76 -2.40 -18.51
N ILE A 130 -1.71 -1.47 -18.55
CA ILE A 130 -3.13 -1.71 -18.26
C ILE A 130 -3.91 -1.60 -19.57
N SER A 131 -4.68 -2.64 -19.90
CA SER A 131 -5.54 -2.67 -21.09
C SER A 131 -6.97 -2.22 -20.80
N LEU A 132 -7.41 -2.36 -19.54
CA LEU A 132 -8.70 -1.89 -19.07
C LEU A 132 -8.54 -1.34 -17.66
N LEU A 133 -8.80 -0.04 -17.50
CA LEU A 133 -8.96 0.60 -16.20
C LEU A 133 -10.45 0.94 -16.05
N PRO A 134 -11.20 0.26 -15.16
CA PRO A 134 -12.64 0.44 -15.01
C PRO A 134 -12.98 1.71 -14.23
N ASP A 135 -14.09 2.34 -14.58
CA ASP A 135 -14.57 3.58 -13.91
C ASP A 135 -15.21 3.31 -12.54
N SER A 136 -15.73 2.10 -12.31
CA SER A 136 -16.59 1.75 -11.17
C SER A 136 -15.86 1.04 -10.04
N SER A 137 -15.14 -0.06 -10.33
CA SER A 137 -14.40 -0.85 -9.35
C SER A 137 -13.04 -1.27 -9.90
N GLY A 138 -11.98 -0.94 -9.17
CA GLY A 138 -10.60 -1.26 -9.57
C GLY A 138 -10.33 -2.76 -9.69
N GLY A 139 -11.23 -3.60 -9.16
CA GLY A 139 -11.20 -5.07 -9.29
C GLY A 139 -11.60 -5.61 -10.66
N GLU A 140 -12.23 -4.80 -11.52
CA GLU A 140 -12.68 -5.20 -12.86
C GLU A 140 -11.65 -4.87 -13.96
N GLY A 141 -10.47 -4.38 -13.58
CA GLY A 141 -9.41 -4.03 -14.51
C GLY A 141 -8.66 -5.24 -15.04
N ASP A 142 -8.04 -5.05 -16.20
CA ASP A 142 -7.22 -6.06 -16.86
C ASP A 142 -5.97 -5.41 -17.47
N GLY A 143 -4.92 -6.22 -17.60
CA GLY A 143 -3.63 -5.81 -18.09
C GLY A 143 -2.52 -6.65 -17.48
N GLU A 144 -1.31 -6.43 -17.99
CA GLU A 144 -0.11 -7.10 -17.49
C GLU A 144 0.13 -6.80 -16.01
N ALA A 145 -0.09 -5.55 -15.57
CA ALA A 145 0.05 -5.16 -14.17
C ALA A 145 -0.90 -5.94 -13.24
N TYR A 146 -2.19 -6.05 -13.62
CA TYR A 146 -3.20 -6.79 -12.86
C TYR A 146 -2.90 -8.30 -12.79
N ARG A 147 -2.52 -8.90 -13.93
CA ARG A 147 -2.19 -10.32 -13.98
C ARG A 147 -0.95 -10.63 -13.14
N ASN A 148 0.08 -9.78 -13.21
CA ASN A 148 1.30 -9.92 -12.42
C ASN A 148 1.00 -9.84 -10.92
N SER A 149 0.23 -8.85 -10.45
CA SER A 149 -0.06 -8.73 -9.01
C SER A 149 -0.92 -9.89 -8.48
N GLY A 150 -1.95 -10.29 -9.24
CA GLY A 150 -2.86 -11.36 -8.85
C GLY A 150 -2.18 -12.72 -8.75
N LEU A 151 -1.41 -13.11 -9.77
CA LEU A 151 -0.70 -14.39 -9.80
C LEU A 151 0.32 -14.51 -8.67
N GLU A 152 1.10 -13.46 -8.43
CA GLU A 152 2.10 -13.47 -7.35
C GLU A 152 1.44 -13.57 -5.97
N LEU A 153 0.34 -12.86 -5.71
CA LEU A 153 -0.34 -12.91 -4.41
C LEU A 153 -0.80 -14.34 -4.06
N ASP A 154 -1.28 -15.09 -5.06
CA ASP A 154 -1.69 -16.49 -4.89
C ASP A 154 -0.51 -17.41 -4.57
N MET A 155 0.66 -17.17 -5.18
CA MET A 155 1.88 -17.96 -4.96
C MET A 155 2.56 -17.66 -3.62
N MET A 156 2.55 -16.39 -3.17
CA MET A 156 3.22 -15.94 -1.96
C MET A 156 2.80 -16.69 -0.68
N LYS A 157 1.57 -17.22 -0.62
CA LYS A 157 1.11 -18.07 0.49
C LYS A 157 1.97 -19.31 0.68
N LYS A 158 2.41 -19.93 -0.41
CA LYS A 158 3.23 -21.16 -0.40
C LYS A 158 4.69 -20.85 -0.07
N GLU A 159 5.17 -19.70 -0.53
CA GLU A 159 6.57 -19.29 -0.38
C GLU A 159 6.87 -18.54 0.93
N SER A 160 5.83 -18.29 1.75
CA SER A 160 5.93 -17.52 2.99
C SER A 160 6.54 -16.12 2.80
N ARG A 161 6.28 -15.51 1.63
CA ARG A 161 6.69 -14.14 1.31
C ARG A 161 5.62 -13.14 1.76
N LEU A 162 6.05 -11.93 2.11
CA LEU A 162 5.16 -10.82 2.46
C LEU A 162 5.23 -9.68 1.44
N LEU A 163 6.30 -9.58 0.68
CA LEU A 163 6.41 -8.65 -0.44
C LEU A 163 7.04 -9.33 -1.66
N VAL A 164 6.36 -9.19 -2.81
CA VAL A 164 6.89 -9.57 -4.12
C VAL A 164 6.60 -8.44 -5.11
N VAL A 165 7.56 -8.21 -6.00
CA VAL A 165 7.38 -7.33 -7.16
C VAL A 165 7.57 -8.16 -8.41
N LYS A 166 6.61 -8.07 -9.34
CA LYS A 166 6.68 -8.68 -10.66
C LYS A 166 6.54 -7.62 -11.73
N THR A 167 7.51 -7.61 -12.64
CA THR A 167 7.60 -6.70 -13.77
C THR A 167 7.68 -7.50 -15.07
N PRO A 168 7.53 -6.84 -16.24
CA PRO A 168 7.71 -7.48 -17.54
C PRO A 168 9.17 -7.86 -17.84
N TRP A 169 10.12 -7.40 -17.03
CA TRP A 169 11.57 -7.58 -17.25
C TRP A 169 12.16 -8.58 -16.26
N GLU A 170 12.62 -9.71 -16.77
CA GLU A 170 13.07 -10.80 -15.92
C GLU A 170 14.36 -10.48 -15.16
N GLU A 171 15.24 -9.67 -15.74
CA GLU A 171 16.44 -9.18 -15.06
C GLU A 171 16.10 -8.32 -13.83
N ILE A 172 15.04 -7.51 -13.91
CA ILE A 172 14.55 -6.70 -12.79
C ILE A 172 13.87 -7.60 -11.75
N ASN A 173 13.11 -8.60 -12.19
CA ASN A 173 12.44 -9.55 -11.30
C ASN A 173 13.45 -10.31 -10.42
N GLN A 174 14.56 -10.76 -11.01
CA GLN A 174 15.62 -11.48 -10.29
C GLN A 174 16.27 -10.60 -9.21
N GLU A 175 16.56 -9.34 -9.53
CA GLU A 175 17.11 -8.37 -8.58
C GLU A 175 16.12 -8.09 -7.45
N LEU A 176 14.88 -7.72 -7.79
CA LEU A 176 13.85 -7.36 -6.81
C LEU A 176 13.41 -8.54 -5.94
N ASN A 177 13.48 -9.77 -6.43
CA ASN A 177 13.16 -10.95 -5.62
C ASN A 177 14.07 -11.04 -4.38
N VAL A 178 15.38 -10.79 -4.57
CA VAL A 178 16.36 -10.79 -3.48
C VAL A 178 16.13 -9.61 -2.54
N GLU A 179 15.98 -8.41 -3.10
CA GLU A 179 15.78 -7.19 -2.30
C GLU A 179 14.49 -7.26 -1.46
N CYS A 180 13.39 -7.76 -2.03
CA CYS A 180 12.13 -7.92 -1.30
C CYS A 180 12.25 -8.95 -0.17
N ALA A 181 13.04 -10.02 -0.33
CA ALA A 181 13.25 -11.01 0.72
C ALA A 181 14.03 -10.42 1.91
N LEU A 182 15.02 -9.57 1.61
CA LEU A 182 15.77 -8.83 2.62
C LEU A 182 14.88 -7.79 3.31
N LEU A 183 14.08 -7.05 2.55
CA LEU A 183 13.14 -6.07 3.10
C LEU A 183 12.09 -6.72 4.01
N ASP A 184 11.56 -7.90 3.63
CA ASP A 184 10.69 -8.70 4.49
C ASP A 184 11.35 -8.97 5.85
N THR A 185 12.62 -9.36 5.86
CA THR A 185 13.39 -9.64 7.09
C THR A 185 13.55 -8.39 7.97
N ILE A 186 13.74 -7.22 7.35
CA ILE A 186 13.86 -5.94 8.07
C ILE A 186 12.52 -5.55 8.70
N ILE A 187 11.45 -5.49 7.90
CA ILE A 187 10.12 -5.04 8.33
C ILE A 187 9.55 -5.95 9.43
N LEU A 188 9.76 -7.26 9.32
CA LEU A 188 9.31 -8.24 10.32
C LEU A 188 9.90 -8.00 11.72
N ARG A 189 11.03 -7.31 11.82
CA ARG A 189 11.72 -7.02 13.10
C ARG A 189 11.37 -5.65 13.68
N TRP A 190 10.60 -4.83 12.98
CA TRP A 190 10.21 -3.53 13.49
C TRP A 190 9.29 -3.61 14.69
N SER A 191 9.69 -2.94 15.77
CA SER A 191 8.79 -2.63 16.89
C SER A 191 7.82 -1.52 16.52
N VAL A 192 6.73 -1.38 17.30
CA VAL A 192 5.76 -0.29 17.15
C VAL A 192 6.45 1.08 17.15
N GLN A 193 7.41 1.26 18.05
CA GLN A 193 8.22 2.46 18.18
C GLN A 193 9.08 2.79 16.95
N GLN A 194 9.55 1.77 16.25
CA GLN A 194 10.32 1.93 15.02
C GLN A 194 9.39 2.29 13.86
N MET A 195 8.23 1.63 13.76
CA MET A 195 7.25 1.92 12.71
C MET A 195 6.72 3.36 12.79
N GLU A 196 6.48 3.90 13.99
CA GLU A 196 6.10 5.30 14.17
C GLU A 196 7.13 6.26 13.58
N VAL A 197 8.41 6.02 13.84
CA VAL A 197 9.51 6.85 13.30
C VAL A 197 9.65 6.67 11.79
N VAL A 198 9.55 5.44 11.28
CA VAL A 198 9.62 5.16 9.83
C VAL A 198 8.49 5.88 9.09
N LEU A 199 7.25 5.80 9.58
CA LEU A 199 6.10 6.44 8.94
C LEU A 199 6.28 7.96 8.88
N GLU A 200 6.70 8.58 9.98
CA GLU A 200 6.97 10.02 10.00
C GLU A 200 8.13 10.38 9.06
N HIS A 201 9.20 9.58 9.04
CA HIS A 201 10.34 9.79 8.15
C HIS A 201 9.94 9.71 6.66
N LEU A 202 9.11 8.73 6.29
CA LEU A 202 8.63 8.57 4.91
C LEU A 202 7.75 9.74 4.42
N THR A 203 7.22 10.56 5.33
CA THR A 203 6.51 11.81 5.01
C THR A 203 7.46 12.97 4.65
N GLY A 204 8.77 12.78 4.78
CA GLY A 204 9.79 13.80 4.52
C GLY A 204 10.08 14.73 5.71
N LYS A 205 9.58 14.40 6.90
CA LYS A 205 9.87 15.17 8.14
C LYS A 205 11.32 15.01 8.57
N THR A 206 11.90 16.08 9.13
CA THR A 206 13.25 16.04 9.73
C THR A 206 13.25 15.32 11.08
N GLN A 207 14.40 14.87 11.55
CA GLN A 207 14.48 14.17 12.85
C GLN A 207 14.01 15.03 14.03
N GLU A 208 14.18 16.35 13.94
CA GLU A 208 13.68 17.32 14.92
C GLU A 208 12.15 17.37 14.92
N GLN A 209 11.53 17.44 13.74
CA GLN A 209 10.07 17.43 13.60
C GLN A 209 9.48 16.10 14.10
N ILE A 210 10.15 14.98 13.79
CA ILE A 210 9.74 13.66 14.29
C ILE A 210 9.85 13.60 15.82
N ALA A 211 10.93 14.15 16.39
CA ALA A 211 11.16 14.18 17.84
C ALA A 211 10.05 14.96 18.56
N GLU A 212 9.66 16.12 18.02
CA GLU A 212 8.56 16.93 18.53
C GLU A 212 7.22 16.20 18.43
N ASN A 213 6.90 15.65 17.25
CA ASN A 213 5.64 14.95 17.01
C ASN A 213 5.47 13.72 17.91
N LEU A 214 6.53 12.93 18.06
CA LEU A 214 6.51 11.70 18.86
C LEU A 214 6.84 11.94 20.35
N LYS A 215 7.12 13.20 20.73
CA LYS A 215 7.49 13.60 22.11
C LYS A 215 8.65 12.77 22.68
N ILE A 216 9.68 12.57 21.86
CA ILE A 216 10.93 11.90 22.23
C ILE A 216 12.13 12.79 21.92
N SER A 217 13.33 12.40 22.35
CA SER A 217 14.54 13.14 22.00
C SER A 217 14.98 12.84 20.55
N GLN A 218 15.60 13.83 19.89
CA GLN A 218 16.18 13.66 18.55
C GLN A 218 17.23 12.52 18.50
N PRO A 219 18.13 12.33 19.50
CA PRO A 219 18.95 11.12 19.58
C PRO A 219 18.14 9.81 19.65
N GLY A 220 16.97 9.85 20.29
CA GLY A 220 16.02 8.74 20.32
C GLY A 220 15.44 8.43 18.94
N VAL A 221 15.08 9.45 18.16
CA VAL A 221 14.67 9.31 16.75
C VAL A 221 15.80 8.68 15.93
N ARG A 222 17.01 9.27 15.99
CA ARG A 222 18.18 8.77 15.25
C ARG A 222 18.46 7.29 15.52
N LYS A 223 18.43 6.88 16.81
CA LYS A 223 18.64 5.48 17.19
C LYS A 223 17.59 4.56 16.58
N ARG A 224 16.33 5.01 16.52
CA ARG A 224 15.21 4.25 15.92
C ARG A 224 15.35 4.16 14.40
N ILE A 225 15.70 5.25 13.71
CA ILE A 225 16.01 5.26 12.27
C ILE A 225 17.11 4.23 11.95
N GLN A 226 18.22 4.26 12.70
CA GLN A 226 19.33 3.32 12.51
C GLN A 226 18.92 1.87 12.78
N SER A 227 18.20 1.63 13.88
CA SER A 227 17.79 0.26 14.26
C SER A 227 16.67 -0.30 13.38
N ALA A 228 15.95 0.59 12.67
CA ALA A 228 14.92 0.23 11.70
C ALA A 228 15.47 0.10 10.28
N HIS A 229 16.77 0.35 10.06
CA HIS A 229 17.43 0.29 8.76
C HIS A 229 16.78 1.21 7.71
N VAL A 230 16.36 2.41 8.13
CA VAL A 230 15.68 3.37 7.25
C VAL A 230 16.58 3.77 6.08
N ASN A 231 17.87 4.00 6.31
CA ASN A 231 18.80 4.39 5.25
C ASN A 231 18.91 3.30 4.17
N GLU A 232 18.97 2.03 4.57
CA GLU A 232 19.02 0.90 3.64
C GLU A 232 17.72 0.76 2.85
N ILE A 233 16.58 1.06 3.48
CA ILE A 233 15.28 1.11 2.80
C ILE A 233 15.22 2.26 1.81
N GLU A 234 15.75 3.43 2.13
CA GLU A 234 15.85 4.55 1.18
C GLU A 234 16.72 4.21 -0.03
N LEU A 235 17.82 3.47 0.17
CA LEU A 235 18.64 2.97 -0.93
C LEU A 235 17.86 2.01 -1.84
N MET A 236 17.09 1.07 -1.26
CA MET A 236 16.24 0.16 -2.04
C MET A 236 15.13 0.92 -2.78
N LEU A 237 14.49 1.90 -2.14
CA LEU A 237 13.46 2.74 -2.77
C LEU A 237 14.04 3.52 -3.96
N ALA A 238 15.21 4.14 -3.78
CA ALA A 238 15.89 4.85 -4.86
C ALA A 238 16.30 3.90 -5.99
N ARG A 239 16.75 2.67 -5.66
CA ARG A 239 17.11 1.66 -6.67
C ARG A 239 15.88 1.21 -7.45
N PHE A 240 14.78 0.89 -6.77
CA PHE A 240 13.52 0.53 -7.40
C PHE A 240 13.04 1.63 -8.35
N GLU A 241 13.07 2.89 -7.90
CA GLU A 241 12.71 4.04 -8.73
C GLU A 241 13.57 4.13 -9.99
N GLN A 242 14.89 3.97 -9.86
CA GLN A 242 15.80 3.97 -11.02
C GLN A 242 15.50 2.84 -12.00
N LEU A 243 15.24 1.63 -11.51
CA LEU A 243 14.94 0.46 -12.34
C LEU A 243 13.67 0.67 -13.17
N ILE A 244 12.62 1.20 -12.56
CA ILE A 244 11.34 1.45 -13.23
C ILE A 244 11.46 2.64 -14.20
N LYS A 245 12.06 3.76 -13.79
CA LYS A 245 12.22 4.95 -14.66
C LYS A 245 13.04 4.67 -15.91
N LYS A 246 14.07 3.81 -15.83
CA LYS A 246 14.85 3.40 -17.01
C LYS A 246 14.03 2.67 -18.08
N LYS A 247 12.86 2.13 -17.73
CA LYS A 247 11.95 1.44 -18.65
C LYS A 247 10.79 2.32 -19.12
N LEU A 248 10.65 3.53 -18.57
CA LEU A 248 9.67 4.55 -19.00
C LEU A 248 10.19 5.42 -20.15
N ILE A 249 11.49 5.41 -20.40
CA ILE A 249 12.20 6.16 -21.46
C ILE A 249 12.30 5.28 -22.69
#